data_AF-A0A960F1N3-F1
#
_entry.id   AF-A0A960F1N3-F1
#
_cell.length_a   1.000
_cell.length_b   1.000
_cell.length_c   1.000
_cell.angle_alpha   90.00
_cell.angle_beta   90.00
_cell.angle_gamma   90.00
#
_symmetry.space_group_name_H-M   'P 1'
#
loop_
_entity.id
_entity.type
_entity.pdbx_description
1 polymer ?
#
loop_
_entity_poly.entity_id
_entity_poly.type
_entity_poly.pdbx_seq_one_letter_code
_entity_poly.pdbx_strand_id
1 'polypeptide(L)'
;MRVPRFHRPSRATLQALGGGLLTAFALPPWGWWPLAFVGIAMFEVSLGADPAPRQRLWRGWLFAAAWLYVGMCWMWFLTIPGYLVAVPLFA
;
A
#
# COMPACT_ATOMS: atom_id res chain seq x y z
N MET A 1 -23.88 -17.57 15.99
CA MET A 1 -22.91 -17.62 14.87
C MET A 1 -22.83 -16.23 14.23
N ARG A 2 -21.70 -15.51 14.34
CA ARG A 2 -21.50 -14.24 13.65
C ARG A 2 -20.96 -14.55 12.25
N VAL A 3 -21.78 -14.35 11.23
CA VAL A 3 -21.36 -14.48 9.83
C VAL A 3 -20.29 -13.41 9.57
N PRO A 4 -19.09 -13.75 9.05
CA PRO A 4 -18.10 -12.75 8.67
C PRO A 4 -18.69 -11.87 7.57
N ARG A 5 -18.96 -10.60 7.89
CA ARG A 5 -19.36 -9.61 6.89
C ARG A 5 -18.12 -9.24 6.09
N PHE A 6 -18.02 -9.74 4.86
CA PHE A 6 -17.10 -9.21 3.87
C PHE A 6 -17.45 -7.73 3.63
N HIS A 7 -16.76 -6.83 4.32
CA HIS A 7 -16.90 -5.39 4.09
C HIS A 7 -16.30 -5.11 2.72
N ARG A 8 -17.11 -4.59 1.79
CA ARG A 8 -16.57 -4.14 0.50
C ARG A 8 -15.47 -3.12 0.78
N PRO A 9 -14.30 -3.24 0.12
CA PRO A 9 -13.23 -2.28 0.32
C PRO A 9 -13.76 -0.89 -0.03
N SER A 10 -13.54 0.06 0.88
CA SER A 10 -13.95 1.45 0.66
C SER A 10 -13.14 2.06 -0.49
N ARG A 11 -13.68 3.08 -1.17
CA ARG A 11 -12.93 3.81 -2.21
C ARG A 11 -11.59 4.35 -1.68
N ALA A 12 -11.57 4.83 -0.44
CA ALA A 12 -10.35 5.28 0.23
C ALA A 12 -9.32 4.14 0.41
N THR A 13 -9.78 2.93 0.75
CA THR A 13 -8.92 1.74 0.83
C THR A 13 -8.30 1.40 -0.52
N LEU A 14 -9.10 1.44 -1.59
CA LEU A 14 -8.61 1.20 -2.96
C LEU A 14 -7.64 2.30 -3.42
N GLN A 15 -7.88 3.55 -3.03
CA GLN A 15 -6.98 4.66 -3.32
C GLN A 15 -5.62 4.51 -2.61
N ALA A 16 -5.61 4.13 -1.34
CA ALA A 16 -4.37 3.87 -0.61
C ALA A 16 -3.54 2.74 -1.27
N LEU A 17 -4.18 1.62 -1.58
CA LEU A 17 -3.54 0.49 -2.28
C LEU A 17 -3.04 0.90 -3.66
N GLY A 18 -3.88 1.56 -4.45
CA GLY A 18 -3.51 2.05 -5.78
C GLY A 18 -2.34 3.03 -5.72
N GLY A 19 -2.34 3.94 -4.75
CA GLY A 19 -1.23 4.88 -4.53
C GLY A 19 0.09 4.18 -4.26
N GLY A 20 0.08 3.14 -3.42
CA GLY A 20 1.27 2.33 -3.13
C GLY A 20 1.79 1.58 -4.35
N LEU A 21 0.90 0.97 -5.13
CA LEU A 21 1.26 0.27 -6.38
C LEU A 21 1.87 1.22 -7.41
N LEU A 22 1.26 2.39 -7.62
CA LEU A 22 1.80 3.41 -8.52
C LEU A 22 3.20 3.87 -8.09
N THR A 23 3.41 4.02 -6.78
CA THR A 23 4.71 4.36 -6.21
C THR A 23 5.73 3.25 -6.45
N ALA A 24 5.34 1.98 -6.35
CA ALA A 24 6.22 0.85 -6.67
C ALA A 24 6.65 0.85 -8.15
N PHE A 25 5.73 1.09 -9.08
CA PHE A 25 6.04 1.14 -10.52
C PHE A 25 6.90 2.35 -10.93
N ALA A 26 6.99 3.36 -10.09
CA ALA A 26 7.91 4.47 -10.31
C ALA A 26 9.39 4.10 -10.09
N LEU A 27 9.66 3.00 -9.36
CA LEU A 27 11.00 2.51 -9.07
C LEU A 27 11.50 1.54 -10.16
N PRO A 28 12.81 1.25 -10.21
CA PRO A 28 13.33 0.16 -11.05
C PRO A 28 12.62 -1.16 -10.73
N PRO A 29 12.36 -2.02 -11.74
CA PRO A 29 12.85 -1.99 -13.12
C PRO A 29 12.10 -1.07 -14.09
N TRP A 30 10.85 -0.67 -13.80
CA TRP A 30 10.02 0.11 -14.74
C TRP A 30 10.42 1.57 -14.84
N GLY A 31 10.72 2.20 -13.69
CA GLY A 31 11.21 3.57 -13.65
C GLY A 31 10.23 4.62 -14.18
N TRP A 32 8.92 4.36 -14.11
CA TRP A 32 7.88 5.30 -14.56
C TRP A 32 7.71 6.45 -13.55
N TRP A 33 8.74 7.30 -13.44
CA TRP A 33 8.89 8.30 -12.39
C TRP A 33 7.66 9.21 -12.14
N PRO A 34 6.81 9.59 -13.12
CA PRO A 34 5.66 10.44 -12.84
C PRO A 34 4.63 9.74 -11.93
N LEU A 35 4.59 8.41 -11.93
CA LEU A 35 3.65 7.64 -11.11
C LEU A 35 3.91 7.79 -9.62
N ALA A 36 5.12 8.20 -9.19
CA ALA A 36 5.38 8.50 -7.79
C ALA A 36 4.52 9.69 -7.32
N PHE A 37 4.44 10.76 -8.11
CA PHE A 37 3.60 11.91 -7.80
C PHE A 37 2.12 11.56 -7.79
N VAL A 38 1.67 10.77 -8.77
CA VAL A 38 0.29 10.31 -8.84
C VAL A 38 -0.03 9.40 -7.64
N GLY A 39 0.89 8.52 -7.27
CA GLY A 39 0.72 7.60 -6.14
C GLY A 39 0.60 8.33 -4.81
N ILE A 40 1.48 9.31 -4.57
CA ILE A 40 1.45 10.17 -3.38
C ILE A 40 0.17 11.00 -3.34
N ALA A 41 -0.24 11.60 -4.47
CA ALA A 41 -1.48 12.37 -4.54
C ALA A 41 -2.71 11.47 -4.27
N MET A 42 -2.73 10.26 -4.81
CA MET A 42 -3.80 9.29 -4.58
C MET A 42 -3.86 8.83 -3.11
N PHE A 43 -2.71 8.72 -2.44
CA PHE A 43 -2.66 8.48 -1.00
C PHE A 43 -3.25 9.64 -0.19
N GLU A 44 -2.92 10.88 -0.53
CA GLU A 44 -3.49 12.05 0.14
C GLU A 44 -5.01 12.12 -0.04
N VAL A 45 -5.50 11.88 -1.26
CA VAL A 45 -6.94 11.77 -1.53
C VAL A 45 -7.58 10.65 -0.71
N SER A 46 -6.86 9.55 -0.47
CA SER A 46 -7.34 8.44 0.35
C SER A 46 -7.53 8.83 1.82
N LEU A 47 -6.77 9.80 2.34
CA LEU A 47 -6.89 10.29 3.71
C LEU A 47 -8.12 11.18 3.87
N GLY A 48 -8.40 12.04 2.89
CA GLY A 48 -9.48 13.03 2.95
C GLY A 48 -9.17 14.15 3.96
N ALA A 49 -10.17 14.99 4.24
CA ALA A 49 -9.96 16.22 5.02
C ALA A 49 -9.72 16.01 6.52
N ASP A 50 -10.39 15.04 7.15
CA ASP A 50 -10.27 14.78 8.59
C ASP A 50 -10.40 13.27 8.91
N PRO A 51 -9.36 12.47 8.62
CA PRO A 51 -9.36 11.05 8.93
C PRO A 51 -9.18 10.82 10.43
N ALA A 52 -10.02 9.93 10.99
CA ALA A 52 -9.77 9.40 12.32
C ALA A 52 -8.35 8.77 12.40
N PRO A 53 -7.63 8.89 13.53
CA PRO A 53 -6.23 8.42 13.63
C PRO A 53 -6.05 6.94 13.23
N ARG A 54 -7.00 6.07 13.60
CA ARG A 54 -7.01 4.66 13.19
C ARG A 54 -7.13 4.46 11.68
N GLN A 55 -7.95 5.27 11.01
CA GLN A 55 -8.11 5.21 9.56
C GLN A 55 -6.85 5.70 8.86
N ARG A 56 -6.23 6.77 9.37
CA ARG A 56 -4.96 7.29 8.84
C ARG A 56 -3.84 6.26 8.95
N LEU A 57 -3.69 5.64 10.13
CA LEU A 57 -2.71 4.57 10.34
C LEU A 57 -2.95 3.39 9.40
N TRP A 58 -4.20 2.91 9.31
CA TRP A 58 -4.54 1.78 8.46
C TRP A 58 -4.31 2.05 6.97
N ARG A 59 -4.70 3.24 6.47
CA ARG A 59 -4.49 3.61 5.07
C ARG A 59 -3.01 3.83 4.74
N GLY A 60 -2.25 4.44 5.65
CA GLY A 60 -0.80 4.60 5.53
C GLY A 60 -0.10 3.25 5.44
N TRP A 61 -0.43 2.35 6.34
CA TRP A 61 0.10 0.99 6.34
C TRP A 61 -0.25 0.24 5.05
N LEU A 62 -1.49 0.37 4.54
CA LEU A 62 -1.88 -0.26 3.27
C LEU A 62 -1.14 0.32 2.06
N PHE A 63 -0.94 1.64 2.02
CA PHE A 63 -0.14 2.29 0.99
C PHE A 63 1.31 1.77 1.00
N ALA A 64 1.93 1.77 2.17
CA ALA A 64 3.31 1.30 2.33
C ALA A 64 3.43 -0.20 2.04
N ALA A 65 2.50 -1.02 2.51
CA ALA A 65 2.46 -2.45 2.22
C ALA A 65 2.35 -2.72 0.72
N ALA A 66 1.43 -2.06 0.00
CA ALA A 66 1.30 -2.22 -1.45
C ALA A 66 2.57 -1.81 -2.19
N TRP A 67 3.23 -0.73 -1.76
CA TRP A 67 4.51 -0.32 -2.31
C TRP A 67 5.60 -1.35 -2.04
N LEU A 68 5.81 -1.73 -0.77
CA LEU A 68 6.91 -2.58 -0.33
C LEU A 68 6.75 -4.03 -0.78
N TYR A 69 5.53 -4.61 -0.77
CA TYR A 69 5.32 -5.97 -1.30
C TYR A 69 5.69 -6.05 -2.77
N VAL A 70 5.34 -5.06 -3.58
CA VAL A 70 5.73 -5.05 -5.00
C VAL A 70 7.22 -4.73 -5.17
N GLY A 71 7.74 -3.71 -4.47
CA GLY A 71 9.13 -3.28 -4.58
C GLY A 71 10.15 -4.28 -4.03
N MET A 72 9.76 -5.10 -3.04
CA MET A 72 10.60 -6.10 -2.38
C MET A 72 10.26 -7.54 -2.82
N CYS A 73 9.40 -7.74 -3.82
CA CYS A 73 8.98 -9.08 -4.25
C CYS A 73 10.16 -9.98 -4.68
N TRP A 74 11.27 -9.39 -5.12
CA TRP A 74 12.50 -10.12 -5.47
C TRP A 74 13.12 -10.87 -4.29
N MET A 75 12.86 -10.46 -3.05
CA MET A 75 13.31 -11.17 -1.85
C MET A 75 12.71 -12.57 -1.73
N TRP A 76 11.64 -12.87 -2.47
CA TRP A 76 11.08 -14.22 -2.57
C TRP A 76 12.14 -15.28 -2.90
N PHE A 77 13.12 -14.92 -3.74
CA PHE A 77 14.20 -15.83 -4.14
C PHE A 77 15.33 -15.96 -3.11
N LEU A 78 15.37 -15.10 -2.09
CA LEU A 78 16.39 -15.11 -1.05
C LEU A 78 15.85 -15.72 0.24
N THR A 79 14.75 -15.17 0.76
CA THR A 79 14.16 -15.55 2.03
C THR A 79 12.65 -15.31 2.03
N ILE A 80 11.86 -16.30 1.61
CA ILE A 80 10.38 -16.23 1.64
C ILE A 80 9.84 -15.79 3.02
N PRO A 81 10.22 -16.40 4.16
CA PRO A 81 9.70 -15.97 5.45
C PRO A 81 10.17 -14.56 5.83
N GLY A 82 11.42 -14.20 5.50
CA GLY A 82 11.97 -12.88 5.77
C GLY A 82 11.23 -11.78 5.03
N TYR A 83 10.91 -12.00 3.76
CA TYR A 83 10.10 -11.10 2.93
C TYR A 83 8.71 -10.86 3.52
N LEU A 84 7.99 -11.93 3.89
CA LEU A 84 6.64 -11.84 4.44
C LEU A 84 6.60 -11.12 5.80
N VAL A 85 7.70 -11.11 6.55
CA VAL A 85 7.81 -10.39 7.84
C VAL A 85 8.32 -8.97 7.67
N ALA A 86 9.30 -8.75 6.78
CA ALA A 86 9.92 -7.44 6.58
C ALA A 86 8.92 -6.40 6.07
N VAL A 87 8.13 -6.74 5.06
CA VAL A 87 7.17 -5.80 4.47
C VAL A 87 6.16 -5.24 5.50
N PRO A 88 5.41 -6.06 6.26
CA PRO A 88 4.45 -5.53 7.21
C PRO A 88 5.09 -4.82 8.41
N LEU A 89 6.37 -5.09 8.70
CA LEU A 89 7.13 -4.44 9.77
C LEU A 89 7.59 -3.03 9.40
N PHE A 90 7.95 -2.81 8.12
CA PHE A 90 8.41 -1.51 7.60
C PHE A 90 7.31 -0.68 6.93
N ALA A 91 6.12 -1.26 6.75
CA ALA A 91 4.92 -0.57 6.27
C ALA A 91 4.28 0.27 7.39
#